data_AF-A0A2W5EQT7-F1
#
_entry.id   AF-A0A2W5EQT7-F1
#
_cell.length_a   1.000
_cell.length_b   1.000
_cell.length_c   1.000
_cell.angle_alpha   90.00
_cell.angle_beta   90.00
_cell.angle_gamma   90.00
#
_symmetry.space_group_name_H-M   'P 1'
#
loop_
_entity.id
_entity.type
_entity.pdbx_description
1 polymer ?
#
loop_
_entity_poly.entity_id
_entity_poly.type
_entity_poly.pdbx_seq_one_letter_code
_entity_poly.pdbx_strand_id
1 'polypeptide(L)' 'MPRDNKLLESRNKAILDKYKELYEVKRIRSDESIKRLSEMFFLSESTVSQILFKMKTKKKVIE' A
#
# COMPACT_ATOMS: atom_id res chain seq x y z
N MET A 1 -14.56 19.21 -0.07
CA MET A 1 -15.22 17.91 -0.31
C MET A 1 -14.51 16.83 0.52
N PRO A 2 -15.11 16.34 1.62
CA PRO A 2 -14.50 15.35 2.51
C PRO A 2 -14.74 13.87 2.12
N ARG A 3 -15.46 13.60 1.03
CA ARG A 3 -15.86 12.24 0.61
C ARG A 3 -14.74 11.47 -0.11
N ASP A 4 -13.95 12.16 -0.93
CA ASP A 4 -12.86 11.58 -1.72
C ASP A 4 -11.71 11.06 -0.85
N ASN A 5 -11.43 11.76 0.26
CA ASN A 5 -10.38 11.35 1.18
C ASN A 5 -10.65 9.99 1.82
N LYS A 6 -11.90 9.66 2.15
CA LYS A 6 -12.25 8.36 2.73
C LYS A 6 -12.04 7.20 1.74
N LEU A 7 -12.36 7.42 0.46
CA LEU A 7 -12.15 6.42 -0.59
C LEU A 7 -10.65 6.17 -0.81
N LEU A 8 -9.86 7.24 -0.88
CA LEU A 8 -8.40 7.14 -1.02
C LEU A 8 -7.77 6.44 0.19
N GLU A 9 -8.21 6.74 1.41
CA GLU A 9 -7.72 6.07 2.62
C GLU A 9 -8.10 4.59 2.65
N SER A 10 -9.34 4.25 2.27
CA SER A 10 -9.78 2.85 2.18
C SER A 10 -8.95 2.06 1.17
N ARG A 11 -8.70 2.63 -0.02
CA ARG A 11 -7.82 2.02 -1.04
C ARG A 11 -6.42 1.81 -0.51
N ASN A 12 -5.82 2.85 0.09
CA ASN A 12 -4.46 2.76 0.61
C ASN A 12 -4.35 1.69 1.72
N LYS A 13 -5.39 1.56 2.56
CA LYS A 13 -5.45 0.50 3.58
C LYS A 13 -5.49 -0.89 2.95
N ALA A 14 -6.30 -1.08 1.89
CA ALA A 14 -6.35 -2.33 1.14
C ALA A 14 -5.01 -2.67 0.47
N ILE A 15 -4.31 -1.68 -0.09
CA ILE A 15 -2.96 -1.84 -0.66
C ILE A 15 -1.99 -2.34 0.41
N LEU A 16 -2.01 -1.75 1.61
CA LEU A 16 -1.14 -2.15 2.71
C LEU A 16 -1.43 -3.57 3.20
N ASP A 17 -2.71 -3.90 3.39
CA ASP A 17 -3.13 -5.22 3.82
C ASP A 17 -2.67 -6.29 2.83
N LYS A 18 -2.88 -6.04 1.53
CA LYS A 18 -2.45 -6.96 0.48
C LYS A 18 -0.93 -7.06 0.36
N TYR A 19 -0.21 -5.96 0.55
CA TYR A 19 1.26 -5.97 0.62
C TYR A 19 1.76 -6.87 1.75
N LYS A 20 1.15 -6.83 2.93
CA LYS A 20 1.50 -7.70 4.06
C LYS A 20 1.23 -9.17 3.74
N GLU A 21 0.10 -9.50 3.12
CA GLU A 21 -0.18 -10.87 2.69
C GLU A 21 0.90 -11.37 1.71
N LEU A 22 1.28 -10.56 0.73
CA LEU A 22 2.30 -10.93 -0.27
C LEU A 22 3.70 -11.06 0.36
N TYR A 23 4.09 -10.11 1.21
CA TYR A 23 5.43 -10.02 1.75
C TYR A 23 5.66 -10.89 3.00
N GLU A 24 4.72 -10.87 3.96
CA GLU A 24 4.87 -11.57 5.25
C GLU A 24 4.41 -13.03 5.16
N VAL A 25 3.27 -13.29 4.51
CA VAL A 25 2.70 -14.65 4.43
C VAL A 25 3.30 -15.42 3.26
N LYS A 26 3.24 -14.84 2.06
CA LYS A 26 3.72 -15.53 0.84
C LYS A 26 5.22 -15.36 0.60
N ARG A 27 5.92 -14.57 1.43
CA ARG A 27 7.36 -14.31 1.35
C ARG A 27 7.83 -13.85 -0.04
N ILE A 28 6.95 -13.17 -0.78
CA ILE A 28 7.28 -12.61 -2.09
C ILE A 28 8.21 -11.42 -1.86
N ARG A 29 9.22 -11.27 -2.72
CA ARG A 29 10.16 -10.14 -2.65
C ARG A 29 9.41 -8.81 -2.73
N SER A 30 9.94 -7.79 -2.05
CA SER A 30 9.33 -6.45 -2.00
C SER A 30 9.03 -5.89 -3.40
N ASP A 31 10.00 -5.93 -4.32
CA ASP A 31 9.82 -5.41 -5.70
C ASP A 31 8.70 -6.15 -6.45
N GLU A 32 8.65 -7.47 -6.33
CA GLU A 32 7.62 -8.27 -6.99
C GLU A 32 6.24 -8.05 -6.35
N SER A 33 6.19 -7.85 -5.03
CA SER A 33 4.97 -7.47 -4.33
C SER A 33 4.46 -6.11 -4.79
N ILE A 34 5.33 -5.13 -4.98
CA ILE A 34 4.99 -3.80 -5.50
C ILE A 34 4.45 -3.89 -6.93
N LYS A 35 5.11 -4.67 -7.80
CA LYS A 35 4.67 -4.90 -9.17
C LYS A 35 3.26 -5.51 -9.23
N ARG A 36 2.99 -6.55 -8.44
CA ARG A 36 1.66 -7.19 -8.36
C ARG A 36 0.58 -6.25 -7.84
N LEU A 37 0.91 -5.39 -6.88
CA LEU A 37 -0.01 -4.38 -6.35
C LEU A 37 -0.29 -3.26 -7.36
N SER A 38 0.74 -2.85 -8.11
CA SER A 38 0.61 -1.89 -9.21
C SER A 38 -0.43 -2.39 -10.24
N GLU A 39 -0.32 -3.65 -10.65
CA GLU A 39 -1.27 -4.30 -11.56
C GLU A 39 -2.66 -4.46 -10.95
N MET A 40 -2.77 -4.91 -9.69
CA MET A 40 -4.06 -5.16 -9.02
C MET A 40 -4.87 -3.89 -8.77
N PHE A 41 -4.20 -2.78 -8.42
CA PHE A 41 -4.84 -1.52 -8.07
C PHE A 41 -4.84 -0.50 -9.21
N PHE A 42 -4.28 -0.85 -10.38
CA PHE A 42 -4.13 0.03 -11.54
C PHE A 42 -3.43 1.35 -11.20
N LEU A 43 -2.36 1.26 -10.40
CA LEU A 43 -1.54 2.40 -9.98
C LEU A 43 -0.09 2.17 -10.42
N SER A 44 0.66 3.24 -10.68
CA SER A 44 2.09 3.11 -10.95
C SER A 44 2.84 2.54 -9.75
N GLU A 45 3.89 1.74 -9.99
CA GLU A 45 4.75 1.18 -8.93
C GLU A 45 5.30 2.26 -7.98
N SER A 46 5.69 3.42 -8.52
CA SER A 46 6.12 4.58 -7.74
C SER A 46 5.04 5.07 -6.78
N THR A 47 3.76 5.10 -7.20
CA THR A 47 2.63 5.51 -6.36
C THR A 47 2.39 4.50 -5.25
N VAL A 48 2.42 3.20 -5.56
CA VAL A 48 2.28 2.13 -4.56
C VAL A 48 3.40 2.22 -3.52
N SER A 49 4.65 2.38 -3.98
CA SER A 49 5.81 2.54 -3.09
C SER A 49 5.68 3.76 -2.17
N GLN A 50 5.25 4.91 -2.69
CA GLN A 50 4.98 6.10 -1.88
C GLN A 50 3.88 5.87 -0.85
N ILE A 51 2.80 5.18 -1.22
CA ILE A 51 1.70 4.84 -0.29
C ILE A 51 2.22 3.96 0.85
N LEU A 52 2.96 2.88 0.52
CA LEU A 52 3.53 1.97 1.50
C LEU A 52 4.52 2.70 2.43
N PHE A 53 5.38 3.54 1.88
CA PHE A 53 6.33 4.34 2.66
C PHE A 53 5.62 5.32 3.59
N LYS A 54 4.64 6.07 3.09
CA LYS A 54 3.84 7.05 3.86
C LYS A 54 3.04 6.39 4.98
N MET A 55 2.55 5.17 4.76
CA MET A 55 1.84 4.41 5.80
C MET A 55 2.81 3.88 6.87
N LYS A 56 4.02 3.46 6.48
CA LYS A 56 5.06 3.06 7.43
C LYS A 56 5.49 4.24 8.33
N THR A 57 5.65 5.44 7.77
CA THR A 57 6.01 6.63 8.55
C THR A 57 4.88 7.13 9.43
N LYS A 58 3.62 7.10 8.96
CA LYS A 58 2.46 7.42 9.81
C LYS A 58 2.37 6.53 11.05
N LYS A 59 2.73 5.25 10.95
CA LYS A 59 2.69 4.32 12.09
C LYS A 59 3.73 4.67 13.17
N LYS A 60 4.87 5.24 12.79
CA LYS A 60 5.98 5.59 13.70
C LYS A 60 5.75 6.87 14.51
N VAL A 61 4.78 7.70 14.14
CA VAL A 61 4.49 9.00 14.81
C VAL A 61 3.48 8.85 15.96
N ILE A 62 2.92 7.65 16.17
CA ILE A 62 1.86 7.39 17.15
C ILE A 62 2.32 6.38 18.23
N GLU A 63 3.63 6.18 18.37
CA GLU A 63 4.24 5.38 19.44
C GLU A 63 5.03 6.27 20.40
#